data_AF-A0A8C6ZBN2-F1
#
_entry.id   AF-A0A8C6ZBN2-F1
#
_cell.length_a   1.000
_cell.length_b   1.000
_cell.length_c   1.000
_cell.angle_alpha   90.00
_cell.angle_beta   90.00
_cell.angle_gamma   90.00
#
_symmetry.space_group_name_H-M   'P 1'
#
loop_
_entity.id
_entity.type
_entity.pdbx_description
1 polymer ?
#
loop_
_entity_poly.entity_id
_entity_poly.type
_entity_poly.pdbx_seq_one_letter_code
_entity_poly.pdbx_strand_id
1 'polypeptide(L)'
;MDTDLSSQDRKDLDKFIKFFALKTVQVIVQARLGEKICTRSSSSPTGSDWFNLAIKDIPEVTHEAKKALAGQLPAVGRSMCVEISLKTSEMEEYS
;
A
#
# COMPACT_ATOMS: atom_id res chain seq x y z
N MET A 1 -13.15 -10.58 25.51
CA MET A 1 -14.33 -10.77 24.64
C MET A 1 -13.79 -11.01 23.25
N ASP A 2 -13.43 -12.25 22.97
CA ASP A 2 -12.99 -12.66 21.63
C ASP A 2 -14.24 -13.01 20.84
N THR A 3 -14.74 -12.05 20.06
CA THR A 3 -15.64 -12.37 18.96
C THR A 3 -14.79 -12.97 17.86
N ASP A 4 -14.69 -14.30 17.85
CA ASP A 4 -14.09 -15.03 16.74
C ASP A 4 -14.85 -14.66 15.46
N LEU A 5 -14.14 -14.01 14.54
CA LEU A 5 -14.66 -13.68 13.22
C LEU A 5 -15.03 -14.96 12.48
N SER A 6 -16.08 -14.92 11.66
CA SER A 6 -16.35 -16.05 10.77
C SER A 6 -15.18 -16.27 9.81
N SER A 7 -15.04 -17.49 9.29
CA SER A 7 -14.01 -17.80 8.29
C SER A 7 -14.08 -16.91 7.04
N GLN A 8 -15.29 -16.42 6.71
CA GLN A 8 -15.48 -15.51 5.59
C GLN A 8 -15.03 -14.09 5.95
N ASP A 9 -15.48 -13.56 7.09
CA ASP A 9 -15.08 -12.23 7.55
C ASP A 9 -13.57 -12.12 7.76
N ARG A 10 -12.95 -13.20 8.24
CA ARG A 10 -11.49 -13.27 8.38
C ARG A 10 -10.78 -13.16 7.03
N LYS A 11 -11.25 -13.87 6.00
CA LYS A 11 -10.68 -13.79 4.65
C LYS A 11 -10.86 -12.41 4.03
N ASP A 12 -12.03 -11.80 4.24
CA ASP A 12 -12.32 -10.47 3.73
C ASP A 12 -11.49 -9.41 4.45
N LEU A 13 -11.31 -9.53 5.77
CA LEU A 13 -10.42 -8.70 6.55
C LEU A 13 -8.96 -8.83 6.09
N ASP A 14 -8.47 -10.06 5.91
CA ASP A 14 -7.11 -10.31 5.40
C ASP A 14 -6.92 -9.68 4.01
N LYS A 15 -7.96 -9.73 3.15
CA LYS A 15 -7.97 -9.07 1.84
C LYS A 15 -7.92 -7.55 1.99
N PHE A 16 -8.70 -6.97 2.90
CA PHE A 16 -8.66 -5.53 3.16
C PHE A 16 -7.30 -5.07 3.67
N ILE A 17 -6.71 -5.78 4.63
CA ILE A 17 -5.36 -5.46 5.15
C ILE A 17 -4.33 -5.52 4.02
N LYS A 18 -4.39 -6.55 3.16
CA LYS A 18 -3.49 -6.68 2.01
C LYS A 18 -3.57 -5.46 1.10
N PHE A 19 -4.76 -5.08 0.66
CA PHE A 19 -4.92 -3.96 -0.26
C PHE A 19 -4.69 -2.61 0.41
N PHE A 20 -4.95 -2.48 1.71
CA PHE A 20 -4.61 -1.31 2.49
C PHE A 20 -3.09 -1.09 2.52
N ALA A 21 -2.32 -2.13 2.82
CA ALA A 21 -0.86 -2.07 2.80
C ALA A 21 -0.34 -1.68 1.41
N LEU A 22 -0.82 -2.34 0.34
CA LEU A 22 -0.42 -2.03 -1.03
C LEU A 22 -0.75 -0.57 -1.43
N LYS A 23 -1.96 -0.09 -1.13
CA LYS A 23 -2.35 1.30 -1.42
C LYS A 23 -1.58 2.31 -0.55
N THR A 24 -1.20 1.96 0.67
CA THR A 24 -0.34 2.79 1.53
C THR A 24 1.01 3.04 0.86
N VAL A 25 1.67 2.00 0.35
CA VAL A 25 2.95 2.16 -0.37
C VAL A 25 2.78 3.03 -1.61
N GLN A 26 1.70 2.82 -2.39
CA GLN A 26 1.41 3.65 -3.58
C GLN A 26 1.31 5.13 -3.22
N VAL A 27 0.54 5.48 -2.18
CA VAL A 27 0.36 6.86 -1.75
C VAL A 27 1.68 7.49 -1.28
N ILE A 28 2.46 6.77 -0.47
CA ILE A 28 3.74 7.28 0.06
C ILE A 28 4.72 7.55 -1.09
N VAL A 29 4.91 6.58 -1.99
CA VAL A 29 5.86 6.70 -3.11
C VAL A 29 5.40 7.80 -4.07
N GLN A 30 4.12 7.83 -4.45
CA GLN A 30 3.58 8.86 -5.35
C GLN A 30 3.72 10.27 -4.76
N ALA A 31 3.58 10.42 -3.44
CA ALA A 31 3.79 11.69 -2.74
C ALA A 31 5.27 12.12 -2.64
N ARG A 32 6.21 11.32 -3.15
CA ARG A 32 7.65 11.61 -3.19
C ARG A 32 8.24 11.67 -4.60
N LEU A 33 7.40 11.57 -5.65
CA LEU A 33 7.83 11.67 -7.05
C LEU A 33 8.26 13.09 -7.47
N GLY A 34 8.03 14.11 -6.62
CA GLY A 34 8.34 15.51 -6.96
C GLY A 34 7.30 16.19 -7.85
N GLU A 35 6.17 15.52 -8.12
CA GLU A 35 5.09 16.01 -8.97
C GLU A 35 3.74 16.00 -8.26
N LYS A 36 2.79 16.82 -8.74
CA LYS A 36 1.43 16.85 -8.21
C LYS A 36 0.63 15.66 -8.73
N ILE A 37 0.10 14.85 -7.82
CA ILE A 37 -0.80 13.74 -8.14
C ILE A 37 -2.25 14.24 -8.21
N CYS A 38 -2.98 13.85 -9.25
CA CYS A 38 -4.39 14.21 -9.43
C CYS A 38 -5.16 13.01 -9.99
N THR A 39 -6.27 12.64 -9.32
CA THR A 39 -7.19 11.60 -9.77
C THR A 39 -8.62 12.15 -9.80
N ARG A 40 -9.47 11.54 -10.63
CA ARG A 40 -10.87 11.98 -10.81
C ARG A 40 -11.80 11.05 -10.05
N SER A 41 -12.82 11.63 -9.44
CA SER A 41 -13.95 10.87 -8.91
C SER A 41 -14.71 10.17 -10.04
N SER A 42 -15.33 9.04 -9.73
CA SER A 42 -16.18 8.28 -10.65
C SER A 42 -17.44 7.84 -9.94
N SER A 43 -18.60 7.97 -10.60
CA SER A 43 -19.86 7.35 -10.16
C SER A 43 -19.97 5.87 -10.53
N SER A 44 -19.05 5.39 -11.37
CA SER A 44 -18.92 3.98 -11.76
C SER A 44 -17.53 3.48 -11.37
N PRO A 45 -17.32 3.11 -10.09
CA PRO A 45 -16.03 2.63 -9.61
C PRO A 45 -15.68 1.30 -10.28
N THR A 46 -14.38 1.10 -10.49
CA THR A 46 -13.85 -0.17 -10.97
C THR A 46 -13.61 -1.13 -9.81
N GLY A 47 -13.53 -2.44 -10.08
CA GLY A 47 -13.20 -3.45 -9.06
C GLY A 47 -11.80 -3.27 -8.43
N SER A 48 -10.99 -2.34 -8.93
CA SER A 48 -9.66 -1.98 -8.43
C SER A 48 -9.64 -0.72 -7.54
N ASP A 49 -10.75 0.01 -7.44
CA ASP A 49 -10.87 1.24 -6.62
C ASP A 49 -11.11 0.88 -5.15
N TRP A 50 -10.08 0.33 -4.51
CA TRP A 50 -10.10 -0.04 -3.10
C TRP A 50 -10.37 1.18 -2.20
N PHE A 51 -11.20 0.97 -1.17
CA PHE A 51 -11.56 1.98 -0.18
C PHE A 51 -12.27 3.21 -0.76
N ASN A 52 -12.92 3.05 -1.93
CA ASN A 52 -13.60 4.12 -2.66
C ASN A 52 -12.66 5.30 -3.02
N LEU A 53 -11.36 5.01 -3.18
CA LEU A 53 -10.34 6.00 -3.55
C LEU A 53 -9.73 5.65 -4.90
N ALA A 54 -9.69 6.64 -5.79
CA ALA A 54 -8.98 6.54 -7.06
C ALA A 54 -7.47 6.69 -6.83
N ILE A 55 -6.80 5.58 -6.53
CA ILE A 55 -5.34 5.50 -6.40
C ILE A 55 -4.82 4.60 -7.52
N LYS A 56 -4.14 5.21 -8.50
CA LYS A 56 -3.55 4.47 -9.62
C LYS A 56 -2.34 3.68 -9.14
N ASP A 57 -2.25 2.41 -9.53
CA ASP A 57 -1.11 1.58 -9.16
C ASP A 57 0.05 1.79 -10.12
N ILE A 58 1.24 2.10 -9.58
CA ILE A 58 2.51 1.99 -10.30
C ILE A 58 2.94 0.51 -10.22
N PRO A 59 3.12 -0.20 -11.36
CA PRO A 59 3.42 -1.64 -11.36
C PRO A 59 4.69 -2.00 -10.58
N GLU A 60 5.75 -1.21 -10.71
CA GLU A 60 7.05 -1.42 -10.05
C GLU A 60 6.93 -1.30 -8.53
N VAL A 61 6.20 -0.28 -8.07
CA VAL A 61 5.90 -0.08 -6.64
C VAL A 61 5.06 -1.23 -6.09
N THR A 62 4.09 -1.72 -6.86
CA THR A 62 3.29 -2.88 -6.48
C THR A 62 4.13 -4.14 -6.39
N HIS A 63 5.08 -4.32 -7.29
CA HIS A 63 5.98 -5.47 -7.30
C HIS A 63 6.87 -5.48 -6.05
N GLU A 64 7.57 -4.38 -5.75
CA GLU A 64 8.44 -4.30 -4.56
C GLU A 64 7.63 -4.40 -3.26
N ALA A 65 6.44 -3.80 -3.18
CA ALA A 65 5.57 -3.95 -2.01
C ALA A 65 5.13 -5.42 -1.79
N LYS A 66 4.74 -6.13 -2.85
CA LYS A 66 4.38 -7.56 -2.77
C LYS A 66 5.57 -8.43 -2.37
N LYS A 67 6.75 -8.12 -2.89
CA LYS A 67 8.00 -8.81 -2.56
C LYS A 67 8.39 -8.60 -1.11
N ALA A 68 8.31 -7.37 -0.59
CA ALA A 68 8.55 -7.04 0.81
C ALA A 68 7.55 -7.72 1.76
N LEU A 69 6.28 -7.82 1.36
CA LEU A 69 5.27 -8.54 2.12
C LEU A 69 5.45 -10.07 2.08
N ALA A 70 6.12 -10.63 1.06
CA ALA A 70 6.38 -12.06 0.89
C ALA A 70 5.13 -12.95 1.07
N GLY A 71 3.96 -12.47 0.63
CA GLY A 71 2.67 -13.16 0.79
C GLY A 71 2.07 -13.11 2.21
N GLN A 72 2.71 -12.41 3.13
CA GLN A 72 2.27 -12.21 4.51
C GLN A 72 1.55 -10.86 4.67
N LEU A 73 0.90 -10.69 5.83
CA LEU A 73 0.25 -9.44 6.25
C LEU A 73 0.98 -8.83 7.44
N PRO A 74 0.95 -7.50 7.63
CA PRO A 74 1.38 -6.89 8.87
C PRO A 74 0.68 -7.51 10.08
N ALA A 75 1.42 -7.76 11.15
CA ALA A 75 0.93 -8.37 12.38
C ALA A 75 1.71 -7.82 13.58
N VAL A 76 1.28 -8.15 14.80
CA VAL A 76 2.02 -7.80 16.01
C VAL A 76 3.45 -8.37 15.91
N GLY A 77 4.46 -7.50 16.06
CA GLY A 77 5.88 -7.84 15.91
C GLY A 77 6.37 -7.94 14.45
N ARG A 78 5.51 -7.72 13.46
CA ARG A 78 5.86 -7.70 12.02
C ARG A 78 5.18 -6.54 11.32
N SER A 79 5.85 -5.39 11.29
CA SER A 79 5.39 -4.19 10.59
C SER A 79 5.84 -4.19 9.13
N MET A 80 5.06 -3.52 8.27
CA MET A 80 5.53 -3.10 6.95
C MET A 80 6.10 -1.68 7.09
N CYS A 81 7.35 -1.49 6.68
CA CYS A 81 8.02 -0.19 6.73
C CYS A 81 8.25 0.33 5.31
N VAL A 82 8.06 1.62 5.11
CA VAL A 82 8.40 2.33 3.86
C VAL A 82 9.39 3.41 4.24
N GLU A 83 10.65 3.21 3.91
CA GLU A 83 11.71 4.19 4.11
C GLU A 83 11.85 5.07 2.87
N ILE A 84 12.07 6.37 3.07
CA ILE A 84 12.36 7.33 2.01
C ILE A 84 13.71 7.94 2.32
N SER A 85 14.72 7.62 1.51
CA SER A 85 16.06 8.20 1.63
C SER A 85 16.33 9.25 0.54
N LEU A 86 17.26 10.15 0.83
CA LEU A 86 17.85 11.08 -0.13
C LEU A 86 19.24 10.59 -0.50
N LYS A 87 19.51 10.43 -1.80
CA LYS A 87 20.85 10.14 -2.31
C LYS A 87 21.42 11.35 -3.04
N THR A 88 22.58 11.84 -2.59
CA THR A 88 23.26 12.99 -3.21
C THR A 88 24.05 12.56 -4.44
N SER A 89 24.47 13.52 -5.27
CA SER A 89 25.37 13.28 -6.41
C SER A 89 26.74 12.74 -5.99
N GLU A 90 27.12 12.95 -4.73
CA GLU A 90 28.35 12.44 -4.11
C GLU A 90 28.17 11.02 -3.55
N MET A 91 27.02 10.39 -3.80
CA MET A 91 26.63 9.05 -3.34
C MET A 91 26.47 8.91 -1.82
N GLU A 92 26.31 10.02 -1.11
CA GLU A 92 25.89 10.00 0.30
C GLU A 92 24.39 9.71 0.40
N GLU A 93 24.00 8.89 1.38
CA GLU A 93 22.62 8.49 1.61
C GLU A 93 22.15 8.95 3.00
N TYR A 94 20.97 9.56 3.04
CA TYR A 94 20.35 10.11 4.24
C TYR A 94 18.93 9.55 4.38
N SER A 95 18.61 8.95 5.53
CA SER A 95 17.29 8.39 5.87
C SER A 95 16.47 9.31 6.77
#